data_AF-A0A967E792-F1
#
_entry.id   AF-A0A967E792-F1
#
_cell.length_a   1.000
_cell.length_b   1.000
_cell.length_c   1.000
_cell.angle_alpha   90.00
_cell.angle_beta   90.00
_cell.angle_gamma   90.00
#
_symmetry.space_group_name_H-M   'P 1'
#
loop_
_entity.id
_entity.type
_entity.pdbx_description
1 polymer ?
#
loop_
_entity_poly.entity_id
_entity_poly.type
_entity_poly.pdbx_seq_one_letter_code
_entity_poly.pdbx_strand_id
1 'polypeptide(L)'
;MGTSVENQKSIAPAFGFTGIAFFYTLYLNTKKMRTLLSLLMVLGCMVLGTSDGIAQTSQEQPEKPVGMPQGEEDEGPAIFRFEPDYLLSVEAKRERLRRTRKILDTMDISERKRRKLLKDLHKNGWTERLQKILVVDTKFEEDIEE
;
A
#
# COMPACT_ATOMS: atom_id res chain seq x y z
N MET A 1 -58.19 -55.89 30.86
CA MET A 1 -57.76 -54.61 31.46
C MET A 1 -56.46 -54.85 32.20
N GLY A 2 -55.42 -54.05 31.94
CA GLY A 2 -54.15 -54.09 32.67
C GLY A 2 -52.98 -54.59 31.82
N THR A 3 -52.18 -53.65 31.33
CA THR A 3 -51.13 -53.76 30.31
C THR A 3 -49.77 -54.12 30.88
N SER A 4 -49.07 -55.07 30.24
CA SER A 4 -47.61 -55.26 30.35
C SER A 4 -46.88 -54.04 29.79
N VAL A 5 -45.96 -53.48 30.57
CA VAL A 5 -45.00 -52.47 30.13
C VAL A 5 -43.72 -53.22 29.74
N GLU A 6 -43.56 -53.51 28.46
CA GLU A 6 -42.37 -54.12 27.89
C GLU A 6 -41.42 -53.05 27.35
N ASN A 7 -40.16 -53.20 27.75
CA ASN A 7 -39.06 -52.26 27.69
C ASN A 7 -38.48 -52.16 26.26
N GLN A 8 -38.79 -51.08 25.53
CA GLN A 8 -38.12 -50.78 24.25
C GLN A 8 -36.76 -50.12 24.48
N LYS A 9 -35.69 -50.90 24.36
CA LYS A 9 -34.34 -50.37 24.09
C LYS A 9 -34.22 -50.01 22.61
N SER A 10 -34.44 -48.72 22.32
CA SER A 10 -34.09 -48.07 21.06
C SER A 10 -32.57 -48.08 20.87
N ILE A 11 -32.08 -48.88 19.92
CA ILE A 11 -30.71 -48.80 19.40
C ILE A 11 -30.79 -47.91 18.16
N ALA A 12 -30.43 -46.64 18.31
CA ALA A 12 -30.27 -45.72 17.19
C ALA A 12 -28.91 -45.97 16.49
N PRO A 13 -28.85 -45.89 15.14
CA PRO A 13 -27.63 -46.15 14.40
C PRO A 13 -26.66 -44.96 14.46
N ALA A 14 -25.41 -45.23 14.81
CA ALA A 14 -24.30 -44.28 14.74
C ALA A 14 -23.93 -44.00 13.27
N PHE A 15 -24.63 -43.08 12.63
CA PHE A 15 -24.25 -42.55 11.31
C PHE A 15 -23.65 -41.15 11.44
N GLY A 16 -22.37 -41.04 11.06
CA GLY A 16 -21.93 -39.91 10.24
C GLY A 16 -21.22 -38.74 10.90
N PHE A 17 -20.14 -38.97 11.66
CA PHE A 17 -19.18 -37.90 12.01
C PHE A 17 -17.85 -37.97 11.23
N THR A 18 -17.61 -39.04 10.47
CA THR A 18 -16.35 -39.26 9.74
C THR A 18 -16.28 -38.57 8.37
N GLY A 19 -17.42 -38.19 7.78
CA GLY A 19 -17.45 -37.58 6.45
C GLY A 19 -16.85 -36.18 6.39
N ILE A 20 -17.15 -35.33 7.39
CA ILE A 20 -16.75 -33.91 7.38
C ILE A 20 -15.22 -33.79 7.45
N ALA A 21 -14.57 -34.57 8.32
CA ALA A 21 -13.10 -34.59 8.43
C ALA A 21 -12.43 -35.02 7.12
N PHE A 22 -13.03 -35.96 6.37
CA PHE A 22 -12.50 -36.43 5.09
C PHE A 22 -12.61 -35.38 3.97
N PHE A 23 -13.71 -34.61 3.95
CA PHE A 23 -13.85 -33.50 3.01
C PHE A 23 -12.88 -32.36 3.30
N TYR A 24 -12.62 -32.05 4.57
CA TYR A 24 -11.65 -31.02 4.94
C TYR A 24 -10.21 -31.42 4.60
N THR A 25 -9.81 -32.67 4.79
CA THR A 25 -8.46 -33.14 4.41
C THR A 25 -8.27 -33.15 2.89
N LEU A 26 -9.26 -33.58 2.11
CA LEU A 26 -9.23 -33.51 0.64
C LEU A 26 -9.24 -32.06 0.13
N TYR A 27 -10.04 -31.18 0.72
CA TYR A 27 -10.09 -29.75 0.37
C TYR A 27 -8.76 -29.04 0.69
N LEU A 28 -8.16 -29.35 1.84
CA LEU A 28 -6.88 -28.77 2.22
C LEU A 28 -5.73 -29.27 1.32
N ASN A 29 -5.80 -30.51 0.85
CA ASN A 29 -4.82 -31.08 -0.06
C ASN A 29 -4.91 -30.45 -1.47
N THR A 30 -6.11 -30.29 -2.02
CA THR A 30 -6.31 -29.62 -3.32
C THR A 30 -5.92 -28.14 -3.31
N LYS A 31 -6.14 -27.43 -2.20
CA LYS A 31 -5.71 -26.03 -2.04
C LYS A 31 -4.19 -25.90 -1.97
N LYS A 32 -3.51 -26.79 -1.24
CA LYS A 32 -2.03 -26.84 -1.18
C LYS A 32 -1.42 -27.14 -2.55
N MET A 33 -1.99 -28.07 -3.31
CA MET A 33 -1.52 -28.41 -4.67
C MET A 33 -1.66 -27.25 -5.65
N ARG A 34 -2.72 -26.44 -5.55
CA ARG A 34 -2.89 -25.24 -6.39
C ARG A 34 -1.87 -24.16 -6.06
N THR A 35 -1.54 -23.97 -4.78
CA THR A 35 -0.50 -23.00 -4.37
C THR A 35 0.90 -23.46 -4.80
N LEU A 36 1.20 -24.76 -4.69
CA LEU A 36 2.46 -25.33 -5.15
C LEU A 36 2.61 -25.22 -6.67
N LEU A 37 1.56 -25.51 -7.43
CA LEU A 37 1.55 -25.37 -8.89
C LEU A 37 1.77 -23.90 -9.32
N SER A 38 1.15 -22.95 -8.62
CA SER A 38 1.35 -21.51 -8.86
C SER A 38 2.78 -21.07 -8.55
N LEU A 39 3.39 -21.56 -7.47
CA LEU A 39 4.77 -21.23 -7.11
C LEU A 39 5.76 -21.78 -8.15
N LEU A 40 5.54 -22.99 -8.65
CA LEU A 40 6.40 -23.64 -9.64
C LEU A 40 6.37 -22.88 -10.98
N MET A 41 5.20 -22.39 -11.41
CA MET A 41 5.08 -21.55 -12.61
C MET A 41 5.86 -20.23 -12.49
N VAL A 42 5.74 -19.52 -11.36
CA VAL A 42 6.46 -18.25 -11.14
C VAL A 42 7.97 -18.46 -11.12
N LEU A 43 8.43 -19.55 -10.52
CA LEU A 43 9.85 -19.89 -10.45
C LEU A 43 10.42 -20.28 -11.82
N GLY A 44 9.62 -20.93 -12.68
CA GLY A 44 9.98 -21.23 -14.06
C GLY A 44 10.14 -19.97 -14.95
N CYS A 45 9.29 -18.96 -14.76
CA CYS A 45 9.37 -17.70 -15.50
C CYS A 45 10.66 -16.90 -15.22
N MET A 46 11.21 -17.01 -14.01
CA MET A 46 12.47 -16.33 -13.64
C MET A 46 13.70 -16.93 -14.35
N VAL A 47 13.67 -18.23 -14.69
CA VAL A 47 14.82 -18.94 -15.28
C VAL A 47 14.90 -18.76 -16.81
N LEU A 48 13.77 -18.46 -17.47
CA LEU A 48 13.71 -18.24 -18.92
C LEU A 48 13.79 -16.76 -19.34
N GLY A 49 13.84 -15.83 -18.39
CA GLY A 49 13.72 -14.39 -18.63
C GLY A 49 15.02 -13.60 -18.87
N THR A 50 16.20 -14.22 -18.77
CA THR A 50 17.48 -13.54 -19.02
C THR A 50 18.02 -13.92 -20.39
N SER A 51 17.40 -13.41 -21.45
CA SER A 51 18.05 -13.32 -22.76
C SER A 51 18.80 -11.99 -22.84
N ASP A 52 20.14 -12.03 -22.83
CA ASP A 52 20.98 -10.86 -23.08
C ASP A 52 20.68 -10.32 -24.48
N GLY A 53 20.10 -9.11 -24.53
CA GLY A 53 19.93 -8.38 -25.78
C GLY A 53 21.28 -7.84 -26.24
N ILE A 54 21.84 -8.42 -27.31
CA ILE A 54 23.00 -7.85 -28.01
C ILE A 54 22.53 -6.55 -28.69
N ALA A 55 23.01 -5.41 -28.21
CA ALA A 55 22.75 -4.11 -28.82
C ALA A 55 23.37 -4.06 -30.24
N GLN A 56 22.52 -3.92 -31.26
CA GLN A 56 22.98 -3.66 -32.63
C GLN A 56 23.45 -2.20 -32.71
N THR A 57 24.76 -1.99 -32.77
CA THR A 57 25.36 -0.77 -33.29
C THR A 57 25.05 -0.68 -34.78
N SER A 58 24.01 0.08 -35.14
CA SER A 58 23.73 0.42 -36.54
C SER A 58 24.55 1.62 -36.96
N GLN A 59 25.25 1.40 -38.07
CA GLN A 59 26.13 2.26 -38.85
C GLN A 59 25.70 3.71 -39.06
N GLU A 60 26.72 4.59 -39.08
CA GLU A 60 26.74 5.89 -39.75
C GLU A 60 26.13 5.88 -41.15
N GLN A 61 25.35 6.92 -41.49
CA GLN A 61 25.48 7.64 -42.77
C GLN A 61 25.15 9.15 -42.59
N PRO A 62 25.72 10.04 -43.45
CA PRO A 62 25.97 11.45 -43.14
C PRO A 62 25.04 12.46 -43.88
N GLU A 63 25.24 13.76 -43.54
CA GLU A 63 24.79 15.02 -44.21
C GLU A 63 23.44 15.62 -43.76
N LYS A 64 23.25 16.92 -43.44
CA LYS A 64 23.95 18.20 -43.75
C LYS A 64 23.49 19.33 -42.76
N PRO A 65 24.12 20.54 -42.77
CA PRO A 65 24.40 21.34 -41.58
C PRO A 65 23.37 22.44 -41.28
N VAL A 66 23.09 22.70 -40.00
CA VAL A 66 22.45 23.95 -39.55
C VAL A 66 23.03 24.36 -38.20
N GLY A 67 23.82 25.45 -38.22
CA GLY A 67 24.00 26.41 -37.13
C GLY A 67 24.44 25.91 -35.75
N MET A 68 25.74 25.93 -35.49
CA MET A 68 26.23 26.12 -34.11
C MET A 68 25.95 27.57 -33.68
N PRO A 69 25.50 27.77 -32.44
CA PRO A 69 26.48 28.16 -31.44
C PRO A 69 26.42 27.35 -30.15
N GLN A 70 27.62 26.93 -29.73
CA GLN A 70 28.10 26.81 -28.35
C GLN A 70 27.50 25.74 -27.43
N GLY A 71 28.35 24.77 -27.08
CA GLY A 71 28.44 24.28 -25.71
C GLY A 71 27.70 22.99 -25.38
N GLU A 72 27.65 22.03 -26.30
CA GLU A 72 27.19 20.67 -25.98
C GLU A 72 28.35 19.91 -25.32
N GLU A 73 28.66 20.25 -24.07
CA GLU A 73 29.36 19.29 -23.20
C GLU A 73 28.37 18.16 -22.92
N ASP A 74 28.75 16.94 -23.32
CA ASP A 74 28.06 15.68 -23.07
C ASP A 74 27.44 15.64 -21.67
N GLU A 75 26.16 16.04 -21.58
CA GLU A 75 25.38 15.88 -20.38
C GLU A 75 25.12 14.38 -20.21
N GLY A 76 26.00 13.74 -19.44
CA GLY A 76 25.92 12.33 -19.10
C GLY A 76 24.54 11.91 -18.56
N PRO A 77 24.31 10.60 -18.42
CA PRO A 77 22.99 10.05 -18.06
C PRO A 77 22.34 10.82 -16.90
N ALA A 78 21.08 11.25 -17.09
CA ALA A 78 20.35 12.13 -16.16
C ALA A 78 20.35 11.68 -14.69
N ILE A 79 20.67 10.40 -14.42
CA ILE A 79 20.93 9.82 -13.10
C ILE A 79 22.05 10.50 -12.29
N PHE A 80 22.95 11.25 -12.93
CA PHE A 80 24.06 11.93 -12.25
C PHE A 80 23.76 13.38 -11.83
N ARG A 81 22.60 13.94 -12.20
CA ARG A 81 22.20 15.29 -11.79
C ARG A 81 21.55 15.24 -10.41
N PHE A 82 22.38 15.26 -9.36
CA PHE A 82 21.88 15.49 -8.01
C PHE A 82 21.44 16.94 -7.87
N GLU A 83 20.17 17.16 -7.54
CA GLU A 83 19.67 18.50 -7.25
C GLU A 83 20.39 19.04 -6.00
N PRO A 84 21.10 20.18 -6.11
CA PRO A 84 21.86 20.74 -4.98
C PRO A 84 20.95 21.04 -3.78
N ASP A 85 19.66 21.29 -4.02
CA ASP A 85 18.68 21.66 -3.00
C ASP A 85 17.86 20.49 -2.46
N TYR A 86 18.18 19.23 -2.83
CA TYR A 86 17.41 18.07 -2.38
C TYR A 86 17.31 18.00 -0.85
N LEU A 87 18.43 18.17 -0.15
CA LEU A 87 18.46 18.14 1.32
C LEU A 87 17.63 19.28 1.93
N LEU A 88 17.69 20.47 1.34
CA LEU A 88 16.90 21.63 1.77
C LEU A 88 15.40 21.35 1.61
N SER A 89 14.98 20.73 0.50
CA SER A 89 13.58 20.37 0.27
C SER A 89 13.05 19.34 1.28
N VAL A 90 13.90 18.37 1.66
CA VAL A 90 13.56 17.33 2.66
C VAL A 90 13.44 17.96 4.04
N GLU A 91 14.36 18.86 4.40
CA GLU A 91 14.32 19.56 5.69
C GLU A 91 13.10 20.47 5.81
N ALA A 92 12.80 21.25 4.77
CA ALA A 92 11.60 22.08 4.71
C ALA A 92 10.31 21.26 4.88
N LYS A 93 10.24 20.08 4.24
CA LYS A 93 9.11 19.15 4.40
C LYS A 93 8.99 18.64 5.83
N ARG A 94 10.10 18.26 6.47
CA ARG A 94 10.13 17.81 7.87
C ARG A 94 9.71 18.91 8.83
N GLU A 95 10.19 20.13 8.60
CA GLU A 95 9.87 21.26 9.44
C GLU A 95 8.38 21.62 9.38
N ARG A 96 7.80 21.63 8.18
CA ARG A 96 6.35 21.82 8.00
C ARG A 96 5.53 20.77 8.76
N LEU A 97 5.96 19.51 8.72
CA LEU A 97 5.31 18.43 9.46
C LEU A 97 5.37 18.66 10.97
N ARG A 98 6.53 19.07 11.50
CA ARG A 98 6.72 19.38 12.92
C ARG A 98 5.85 20.54 13.37
N ARG A 99 5.79 21.63 12.60
CA ARG A 99 4.94 22.80 12.90
C ARG A 99 3.47 22.39 12.95
N THR A 100 3.01 21.65 11.94
CA THR A 100 1.60 21.21 11.87
C THR A 100 1.23 20.27 13.01
N ARG A 101 2.14 19.37 13.40
CA ARG A 101 1.94 18.49 14.56
C ARG A 101 1.73 19.28 15.85
N LYS A 102 2.57 20.31 16.08
CA LYS A 102 2.43 21.17 17.26
C LYS A 102 1.05 21.85 17.31
N ILE A 103 0.58 22.36 16.17
CA ILE A 103 -0.75 22.98 16.06
C ILE A 103 -1.87 21.97 16.39
N LEU A 104 -1.78 20.76 15.83
CA LEU A 104 -2.74 19.67 16.11
C LEU A 104 -2.76 19.25 17.58
N ASP A 105 -1.63 19.36 18.26
CA ASP A 105 -1.49 19.01 19.67
C ASP A 105 -2.03 20.10 20.61
N THR A 106 -2.11 21.35 20.15
CA THR A 106 -2.67 22.49 20.92
C THR A 106 -4.16 22.72 20.67
N MET A 107 -4.71 22.13 19.62
CA MET A 107 -6.12 22.32 19.24
C MET A 107 -7.04 21.51 20.15
N ASP A 108 -8.13 22.12 20.61
CA ASP A 108 -9.13 21.45 21.45
C ASP A 108 -10.02 20.52 20.60
N ILE A 109 -9.48 19.33 20.31
CA ILE A 109 -10.19 18.29 19.57
C ILE A 109 -10.12 16.96 20.29
N SER A 110 -11.13 16.11 20.05
CA SER A 110 -11.12 14.76 20.58
C SER A 110 -9.90 13.96 20.09
N GLU A 111 -9.36 13.12 20.96
CA GLU A 111 -8.19 12.28 20.66
C GLU A 111 -8.37 11.40 19.41
N ARG A 112 -9.61 10.96 19.14
CA ARG A 112 -9.93 10.22 17.91
C ARG A 112 -9.72 11.09 16.67
N LYS A 113 -10.14 12.36 16.69
CA LYS A 113 -9.92 13.31 15.59
C LYS A 113 -8.42 13.61 15.45
N ARG A 114 -7.72 13.88 16.55
CA ARG A 114 -6.27 14.17 16.57
C ARG A 114 -5.46 13.06 15.90
N ARG A 115 -5.68 11.80 16.30
CA ARG A 115 -5.01 10.64 15.67
C ARG A 115 -5.32 10.50 14.18
N LYS A 116 -6.56 10.78 13.76
CA LYS A 116 -6.95 10.71 12.36
C LYS A 116 -6.24 11.78 11.52
N LEU A 117 -6.18 13.01 12.03
CA LEU A 117 -5.51 14.13 11.38
C LEU A 117 -3.99 13.94 11.33
N LEU A 118 -3.38 13.42 12.40
CA LEU A 118 -1.95 13.13 12.42
C LEU A 118 -1.58 12.02 11.41
N LYS A 119 -2.41 10.98 11.30
CA LYS A 119 -2.22 9.92 10.30
C LYS A 119 -2.37 10.46 8.87
N ASP A 120 -3.33 11.36 8.64
CA ASP A 120 -3.54 12.01 7.36
C ASP A 120 -2.35 12.90 6.98
N LEU A 121 -1.86 13.70 7.93
CA LEU A 121 -0.67 14.55 7.78
C LEU A 121 0.58 13.75 7.41
N HIS A 122 0.82 12.61 8.05
CA HIS A 122 1.99 11.77 7.72
C HIS A 122 1.85 11.06 6.37
N LYS A 123 0.64 10.65 5.98
CA LYS A 123 0.42 9.89 4.75
C LYS A 123 0.36 10.79 3.51
N ASN A 124 -0.40 11.88 3.60
CA ASN A 124 -0.75 12.73 2.47
C ASN A 124 -0.10 14.12 2.54
N GLY A 125 0.55 14.46 3.67
CA GLY A 125 1.16 15.78 3.86
C GLY A 125 0.12 16.86 4.16
N TRP A 126 0.42 18.08 3.70
CA TRP A 126 -0.46 19.23 3.86
C TRP A 126 -1.55 19.21 2.78
N THR A 127 -2.75 18.78 3.15
CA THR A 127 -3.91 18.70 2.24
C THR A 127 -4.91 19.83 2.50
N GLU A 128 -5.69 20.21 1.49
CA GLU A 128 -6.76 21.22 1.62
C GLU A 128 -7.78 20.84 2.69
N ARG A 129 -8.08 19.54 2.80
CA ARG A 129 -8.96 19.00 3.84
C ARG A 129 -8.40 19.25 5.25
N LEU A 130 -7.09 19.06 5.44
CA LEU A 130 -6.43 19.33 6.71
C LEU A 130 -6.47 20.83 7.02
N GLN A 131 -6.17 21.67 6.02
CA GLN A 131 -6.21 23.13 6.15
C GLN A 131 -7.61 23.63 6.53
N LYS A 132 -8.66 23.13 5.89
CA LYS A 132 -10.04 23.49 6.20
C LYS A 132 -10.39 23.18 7.65
N ILE A 133 -9.95 22.05 8.17
CA ILE A 133 -10.24 21.66 9.56
C ILE A 133 -9.50 22.58 10.54
N LEU A 134 -8.23 22.89 10.28
CA LEU A 134 -7.44 23.81 11.09
C LEU A 134 -8.02 25.24 11.11
N VAL A 135 -8.58 25.71 9.99
CA VAL A 135 -9.19 27.04 9.88
C VAL A 135 -10.60 27.09 10.48
N VAL A 136 -11.36 25.99 10.44
CA VAL A 136 -12.75 25.96 10.95
C VAL A 136 -12.80 25.85 12.47
N ASP A 137 -11.93 25.07 13.09
CA ASP A 137 -11.89 24.90 14.56
C ASP A 137 -11.25 26.12 15.27
N THR A 138 -10.72 27.10 14.53
CA THR A 138 -10.17 28.37 15.07
C THR A 138 -11.13 29.56 14.97
N LYS A 139 -12.43 29.33 14.73
CA LYS A 139 -13.43 30.41 14.79
C LYS A 139 -13.54 30.91 16.23
N PHE A 140 -12.94 32.07 16.50
CA PHE A 140 -13.12 32.81 17.73
C PHE A 140 -14.59 33.25 17.82
N GLU A 141 -15.24 32.94 18.93
CA GLU A 141 -16.51 33.55 19.30
C GLU A 141 -16.20 35.03 19.59
N GLU A 142 -16.50 35.90 18.62
CA GLU A 142 -16.57 37.34 18.85
C GLU A 142 -17.86 37.59 19.63
N ASP A 143 -17.77 37.47 20.96
CA ASP A 143 -18.81 37.94 21.86
C ASP A 143 -18.87 39.47 21.74
N ILE A 144 -19.75 39.95 20.87
CA ILE A 144 -20.18 41.34 20.83
C ILE A 144 -21.12 41.52 22.03
N GLU A 145 -20.56 41.93 23.17
CA GLU A 145 -21.31 42.36 24.34
C GLU A 145 -22.02 43.70 24.03
N GLU A 146 -23.36 43.73 24.22
CA GLU A 146 -24.23 44.91 24.15
C GLU A 146 -24.02 45.91 25.29
#